data_AF-A0A7S2ZAS4-F1
#
_entry.id   AF-A0A7S2ZAS4-F1
#
_cell.length_a   1.000
_cell.length_b   1.000
_cell.length_c   1.000
_cell.angle_alpha   90.00
_cell.angle_beta   90.00
_cell.angle_gamma   90.00
#
_symmetry.space_group_name_H-M   'P 1'
#
loop_
_entity.id
_entity.type
_entity.pdbx_description
1 polymer ?
#
loop_
_entity_poly.entity_id
_entity_poly.type
_entity_poly.pdbx_seq_one_letter_code
_entity_poly.pdbx_strand_id
1 'polypeptide(L)'
;MPGVRLPGLGAFQVWGSSTDVGKTLLSAGLAANSGKYLRNLRYIKPVQTGYPSDDDSLFVKRHAKPQRDVDVKVLLGYRDPVSPHRAVEASKAIKDSKLVQLVRDEIGRTSDSSISLVETAGGVLSPAPSGSLQADVYRPLRMTAVLVGSGRLGGISETLSAYESLLIRGYDVPIVFVFGTEHENHKAIDKAVDAKVFVAPSPPPMTEPLTKFFEEKRLREAFSSTCEAIASHMNSAESRLTTLSKEAMDHIWWPFTQHTTTKNVTCIDSAFGDDFTVATTDPKGKVNLSTQFDACSSWWTNGLGHGNPKLALEAAKGASRYGHVLFPEVAHQPAVDLTNLLLDSVGSTWADRVFFTDNGSTAVEAGLKMILRKRANDLYGRRDEYPWTNMKVIALEESYHGDTLGVMDCSPRSVFNATQTPWYKPNGIFLDPPTVSMRHSEWIVQGDEVLEKHGEREDLFAMEKRLTSSLAEDYRKQIRGVLASEEPETIGGLLMEPVLQGAGGMRFIDPLYQRVLADECQRNGIPVMVDEVFTGLWRLGAPSASQMLGIKPDVAAFAKLLTGGLLPLSVTLASDEIFKVFEVT
;
A
#
# COMPACT_ATOMS: atom_id res chain seq x y z
N MET A 1 14.46 -8.46 -3.74
CA MET A 1 14.95 -9.34 -4.82
C MET A 1 13.72 -9.94 -5.50
N PRO A 2 13.44 -9.62 -6.77
CA PRO A 2 12.31 -10.20 -7.49
C PRO A 2 12.50 -11.72 -7.63
N GLY A 3 11.41 -12.49 -7.53
CA GLY A 3 11.41 -13.93 -7.80
C GLY A 3 11.81 -14.83 -6.64
N VAL A 4 11.74 -14.37 -5.39
CA VAL A 4 11.98 -15.24 -4.24
C VAL A 4 10.76 -16.14 -4.03
N ARG A 5 10.96 -17.47 -4.07
CA ARG A 5 9.93 -18.45 -3.73
C ARG A 5 9.52 -18.26 -2.27
N LEU A 6 8.24 -18.00 -2.04
CA LEU A 6 7.66 -17.88 -0.70
C LEU A 6 7.26 -19.26 -0.18
N PRO A 7 7.01 -19.40 1.13
CA PRO A 7 6.35 -20.59 1.67
C PRO A 7 5.13 -20.93 0.82
N GLY A 8 5.03 -22.19 0.38
CA GLY A 8 3.81 -22.66 -0.27
C GLY A 8 2.64 -22.68 0.72
N LEU A 9 1.43 -22.96 0.22
CA LEU A 9 0.21 -23.06 1.03
C LEU A 9 0.29 -24.11 2.17
N GLY A 10 1.31 -24.99 2.16
CA GLY A 10 1.59 -25.97 3.21
C GLY A 10 2.40 -25.46 4.40
N ALA A 11 2.60 -24.16 4.58
CA ALA A 11 3.26 -23.59 5.74
C ALA A 11 2.25 -22.87 6.66
N PHE A 12 2.18 -23.33 7.91
CA PHE A 12 1.29 -22.80 8.94
C PHE A 12 2.10 -22.25 10.09
N GLN A 13 1.69 -21.09 10.61
CA GLN A 13 2.31 -20.47 11.76
C GLN A 13 1.44 -20.67 13.00
N VAL A 14 2.01 -21.32 14.03
CA VAL A 14 1.34 -21.57 15.30
C VAL A 14 1.56 -20.39 16.23
N TRP A 15 0.48 -19.66 16.46
CA TRP A 15 0.41 -18.45 17.28
C TRP A 15 -0.16 -18.75 18.66
N GLY A 16 0.25 -18.01 19.68
CA GLY A 16 -0.36 -18.06 21.00
C GLY A 16 -1.00 -16.73 21.32
N SER A 17 -2.18 -16.75 21.95
CA SER A 17 -2.77 -15.55 22.55
C SER A 17 -1.87 -14.98 23.65
N SER A 18 -1.20 -15.85 24.42
CA SER A 18 -0.13 -15.51 25.36
C SER A 18 0.91 -16.64 25.50
N THR A 19 1.74 -16.54 26.52
CA THR A 19 2.63 -17.63 26.98
C THR A 19 1.80 -18.69 27.73
N ASP A 20 2.25 -19.94 27.69
CA ASP A 20 1.62 -21.09 28.40
C ASP A 20 0.16 -21.40 28.00
N VAL A 21 -0.27 -20.97 26.81
CA VAL A 21 -1.59 -21.33 26.27
C VAL A 21 -1.60 -22.72 25.60
N GLY A 22 -0.46 -23.42 25.55
CA GLY A 22 -0.35 -24.77 24.99
C GLY A 22 0.07 -24.83 23.51
N LYS A 23 0.79 -23.82 22.99
CA LYS A 23 1.32 -23.84 21.61
C LYS A 23 2.06 -25.14 21.28
N THR A 24 3.02 -25.51 22.11
CA THR A 24 3.87 -26.70 21.91
C THR A 24 3.09 -28.00 22.08
N LEU A 25 2.07 -28.02 22.95
CA LEU A 25 1.13 -29.15 23.07
C LEU A 25 0.33 -29.35 21.78
N LEU A 26 -0.17 -28.26 21.19
CA LEU A 26 -0.85 -28.31 19.90
C LEU A 26 0.09 -28.78 18.80
N SER A 27 1.28 -28.19 18.68
CA SER A 27 2.28 -28.60 17.68
C SER A 27 2.62 -30.09 17.77
N ALA A 28 2.82 -30.62 18.98
CA ALA A 28 3.06 -32.05 19.21
C ALA A 28 1.84 -32.90 18.83
N GLY A 29 0.64 -32.46 19.21
CA GLY A 29 -0.62 -33.12 18.90
C GLY A 29 -0.91 -33.21 17.40
N LEU A 30 -0.70 -32.12 16.67
CA LEU A 30 -0.82 -32.09 15.20
C LEU A 30 0.22 -32.99 14.56
N ALA A 31 1.47 -32.97 15.05
CA ALA A 31 2.54 -33.83 14.57
C ALA A 31 2.19 -35.33 14.71
N ALA A 32 1.69 -35.72 15.88
CA ALA A 32 1.21 -37.06 16.22
C ALA A 32 0.01 -37.53 15.36
N ASN A 33 -0.95 -36.65 15.09
CA ASN A 33 -2.25 -37.00 14.47
C ASN A 33 -2.36 -36.57 12.99
N SER A 34 -1.27 -36.07 12.41
CA SER A 34 -1.16 -35.62 11.01
C SER A 34 -1.46 -36.72 9.99
N GLY A 35 -1.15 -37.98 10.29
CA GLY A 35 -0.95 -39.06 9.31
C GLY A 35 -2.07 -39.28 8.28
N LYS A 36 -3.34 -39.05 8.64
CA LYS A 36 -4.49 -39.20 7.72
C LYS A 36 -4.63 -38.04 6.72
N TYR A 37 -4.26 -36.82 7.12
CA TYR A 37 -4.61 -35.60 6.40
C TYR A 37 -3.39 -34.84 5.88
N LEU A 38 -2.28 -34.91 6.61
CA LEU A 38 -1.06 -34.14 6.40
C LEU A 38 0.10 -35.15 6.25
N ARG A 39 0.58 -35.32 5.02
CA ARG A 39 1.78 -36.16 4.76
C ARG A 39 3.01 -35.36 5.19
N ASN A 40 3.92 -36.01 5.92
CA ASN A 40 5.22 -35.56 6.41
C ASN A 40 5.24 -34.15 7.00
N LEU A 41 5.18 -34.06 8.32
CA LEU A 41 5.20 -32.78 9.03
C LEU A 41 6.63 -32.42 9.46
N ARG A 42 7.03 -31.18 9.18
CA ARG A 42 8.25 -30.55 9.66
C ARG A 42 7.88 -29.51 10.71
N TYR A 43 8.53 -29.55 11.86
CA TYR A 43 8.39 -28.58 12.93
C TYR A 43 9.58 -27.62 12.93
N ILE A 44 9.30 -26.33 12.89
CA ILE A 44 10.31 -25.27 12.91
C ILE A 44 10.02 -24.36 14.11
N LYS A 45 11.00 -24.22 14.99
CA LYS A 45 11.03 -23.21 16.05
C LYS A 45 12.03 -22.12 15.66
N PRO A 46 11.58 -20.98 15.10
CA PRO A 46 12.50 -19.94 14.66
C PRO A 46 13.36 -19.37 15.79
N VAL A 47 12.74 -19.19 16.96
CA VAL A 47 13.38 -18.61 18.14
C VAL A 47 12.97 -19.42 19.37
N GLN A 48 13.96 -19.90 20.12
CA GLN A 48 13.82 -20.58 21.40
C GLN A 48 14.64 -19.83 22.45
N THR A 49 14.06 -19.64 23.63
CA THR A 49 14.72 -19.09 24.83
C THR A 49 14.77 -20.19 25.90
N GLY A 50 15.68 -20.10 26.87
CA GLY A 50 15.94 -21.21 27.80
C GLY A 50 16.71 -22.39 27.19
N TYR A 51 17.24 -22.26 25.97
CA TYR A 51 17.84 -23.37 25.22
C TYR A 51 19.26 -23.72 25.71
N PRO A 52 19.64 -25.01 25.88
CA PRO A 52 18.89 -26.22 25.50
C PRO A 52 18.07 -26.85 26.63
N SER A 53 17.95 -26.20 27.79
CA SER A 53 17.13 -26.73 28.90
C SER A 53 15.65 -26.80 28.52
N ASP A 54 15.15 -25.73 27.93
CA ASP A 54 13.86 -25.69 27.26
C ASP A 54 14.06 -25.94 25.77
N ASP A 55 13.49 -27.04 25.27
CA ASP A 55 13.59 -27.45 23.87
C ASP A 55 12.23 -27.98 23.37
N ASP A 56 11.42 -27.05 22.84
CA ASP A 56 10.12 -27.33 22.26
C ASP A 56 10.22 -28.33 21.09
N SER A 57 11.35 -28.31 20.36
CA SER A 57 11.58 -29.23 19.23
C SER A 57 11.75 -30.68 19.72
N LEU A 58 12.48 -30.87 20.81
CA LEU A 58 12.64 -32.17 21.45
C LEU A 58 11.32 -32.65 22.06
N PHE A 59 10.54 -31.74 22.65
CA PHE A 59 9.20 -32.03 23.16
C PHE A 59 8.29 -32.57 22.05
N VAL A 60 8.17 -31.84 20.94
CA VAL A 60 7.35 -32.24 19.77
C VAL A 60 7.82 -33.60 19.25
N LYS A 61 9.12 -33.80 19.08
CA LYS A 61 9.68 -35.07 18.61
C LYS A 61 9.35 -36.24 19.54
N ARG A 62 9.40 -36.03 20.85
CA ARG A 62 9.11 -37.06 21.87
C ARG A 62 7.64 -37.47 21.83
N HIS A 63 6.73 -36.50 21.76
CA HIS A 63 5.28 -36.75 21.85
C HIS A 63 4.63 -37.09 20.52
N ALA A 64 5.30 -36.87 19.39
CA ALA A 64 4.91 -37.44 18.09
C ALA A 64 5.23 -38.94 17.96
N LYS A 65 6.24 -39.43 18.69
CA LYS A 65 6.56 -40.87 18.78
C LYS A 65 5.66 -41.55 19.81
N PRO A 66 5.12 -42.75 19.54
CA PRO A 66 5.52 -43.70 18.48
C PRO A 66 4.76 -43.59 17.15
N GLN A 67 3.82 -42.65 17.01
CA GLN A 67 2.94 -42.62 15.83
C GLN A 67 3.69 -42.23 14.55
N ARG A 68 4.66 -41.31 14.64
CA ARG A 68 5.43 -40.83 13.49
C ARG A 68 6.80 -40.31 13.89
N ASP A 69 7.77 -40.39 12.98
CA ASP A 69 8.98 -39.60 13.06
C ASP A 69 8.72 -38.22 12.43
N VAL A 70 9.16 -37.17 13.12
CA VAL A 70 8.90 -35.77 12.76
C VAL A 70 10.24 -35.07 12.68
N ASP A 71 10.47 -34.38 11.56
CA ASP A 71 11.66 -33.56 11.42
C ASP A 71 11.46 -32.27 12.22
N VAL A 72 12.39 -31.96 13.11
CA VAL A 72 12.28 -30.85 14.05
C VAL A 72 13.53 -29.98 13.96
N LYS A 73 13.35 -28.66 13.95
CA LYS A 73 14.44 -27.71 13.81
C LYS A 73 14.25 -26.49 14.70
N VAL A 74 15.21 -26.24 15.59
CA VAL A 74 15.42 -24.92 16.21
C VAL A 74 16.38 -24.12 15.31
N LEU A 75 16.00 -22.89 14.94
CA LEU A 75 16.85 -22.02 14.10
C LEU A 75 17.78 -21.16 14.96
N LEU A 76 17.25 -20.54 16.01
CA LEU A 76 17.99 -19.70 16.94
C LEU A 76 17.63 -20.09 18.38
N GLY A 77 18.63 -20.46 19.18
CA GLY A 77 18.47 -20.78 20.59
C GLY A 77 19.25 -19.81 21.49
N TYR A 78 18.58 -19.26 22.49
CA TYR A 78 19.15 -18.38 23.51
C TYR A 78 19.06 -19.04 24.89
N ARG A 79 20.10 -18.88 25.71
CA ARG A 79 20.23 -19.59 27.00
C ARG A 79 19.26 -19.09 28.06
N ASP A 80 19.02 -17.79 28.12
CA ASP A 80 18.22 -17.21 29.20
C ASP A 80 16.72 -17.47 28.97
N PRO A 81 15.97 -17.96 29.98
CA PRO A 81 14.54 -18.26 29.87
C PRO A 81 13.70 -16.98 30.05
N VAL A 82 13.92 -16.01 29.17
CA VAL A 82 13.21 -14.72 29.13
C VAL A 82 12.69 -14.45 27.72
N SER A 83 11.83 -13.45 27.53
CA SER A 83 11.36 -13.05 26.20
C SER A 83 12.52 -12.80 25.22
N PRO A 84 12.39 -13.12 23.91
CA PRO A 84 13.51 -13.09 22.96
C PRO A 84 14.35 -11.80 22.94
N HIS A 85 13.73 -10.63 22.95
CA HIS A 85 14.44 -9.34 22.97
C HIS A 85 15.30 -9.10 24.22
N ARG A 86 15.05 -9.83 25.32
CA ARG A 86 15.83 -9.77 26.56
C ARG A 86 16.89 -10.85 26.63
N ALA A 87 16.72 -11.94 25.88
CA ALA A 87 17.64 -13.07 25.85
C ALA A 87 18.88 -12.80 24.97
N VAL A 88 18.91 -11.66 24.28
CA VAL A 88 20.03 -11.20 23.46
C VAL A 88 20.28 -9.71 23.70
N GLU A 89 21.55 -9.31 23.78
CA GLU A 89 21.92 -7.90 23.77
C GLU A 89 21.55 -7.27 22.42
N ALA A 90 21.03 -6.04 22.42
CA ALA A 90 20.56 -5.38 21.19
C ALA A 90 21.63 -5.30 20.08
N SER A 91 22.91 -5.10 20.42
CA SER A 91 24.02 -5.06 19.46
C SER A 91 24.34 -6.41 18.81
N LYS A 92 23.89 -7.51 19.43
CA LYS A 92 24.07 -8.89 18.96
C LYS A 92 22.78 -9.48 18.40
N ALA A 93 21.68 -8.72 18.41
CA ALA A 93 20.40 -9.16 17.90
C ALA A 93 20.46 -9.39 16.38
N ILE A 94 19.85 -10.48 15.93
CA ILE A 94 19.71 -10.74 14.50
C ILE A 94 18.73 -9.74 13.88
N LYS A 95 19.02 -9.28 12.67
CA LYS A 95 18.08 -8.44 11.90
C LYS A 95 16.83 -9.25 11.53
N ASP A 96 15.67 -8.60 11.54
CA ASP A 96 14.38 -9.21 11.18
C ASP A 96 14.40 -9.88 9.81
N SER A 97 14.96 -9.20 8.80
CA SER A 97 15.09 -9.73 7.44
C SER A 97 15.90 -11.02 7.39
N LYS A 98 16.90 -11.18 8.28
CA LYS A 98 17.70 -12.40 8.35
C LYS A 98 16.95 -13.52 9.06
N LEU A 99 16.18 -13.23 10.10
CA LEU A 99 15.28 -14.22 10.73
C LEU A 99 14.24 -14.73 9.73
N VAL A 100 13.59 -13.83 8.99
CA VAL A 100 12.65 -14.16 7.92
C VAL A 100 13.30 -15.03 6.85
N GLN A 101 14.53 -14.70 6.43
CA GLN A 101 15.29 -15.52 5.49
C GLN A 101 15.53 -16.93 6.02
N LEU A 102 15.98 -17.08 7.28
CA LEU A 102 16.24 -18.40 7.88
C LEU A 102 14.98 -19.27 7.92
N VAL A 103 13.83 -18.68 8.28
CA VAL A 103 12.54 -19.38 8.28
C VAL A 103 12.15 -19.79 6.87
N ARG A 104 12.26 -18.88 5.89
CA ARG A 104 11.96 -19.16 4.48
C ARG A 104 12.83 -20.29 3.93
N ASP A 105 14.15 -20.21 4.16
CA ASP A 105 15.11 -21.18 3.65
C ASP A 105 14.85 -22.57 4.26
N GLU A 106 14.47 -22.64 5.54
CA GLU A 106 14.14 -23.91 6.19
C GLU A 106 12.82 -24.49 5.67
N ILE A 107 11.78 -23.66 5.47
CA ILE A 107 10.53 -24.09 4.83
C ILE A 107 10.82 -24.62 3.42
N GLY A 108 11.67 -23.92 2.64
CA GLY A 108 12.03 -24.29 1.27
C GLY A 108 12.75 -25.63 1.13
N ARG A 109 13.29 -26.20 2.21
CA ARG A 109 13.87 -27.57 2.23
C ARG A 109 12.83 -28.67 2.35
N THR A 110 11.58 -28.31 2.62
CA THR A 110 10.48 -29.25 2.83
C THR A 110 9.98 -29.73 1.47
N SER A 111 9.73 -31.03 1.32
CA SER A 111 9.19 -31.54 0.05
C SER A 111 7.81 -30.94 -0.21
N ASP A 112 7.45 -30.87 -1.48
CA ASP A 112 6.19 -30.30 -1.96
C ASP A 112 4.92 -30.96 -1.40
N SER A 113 5.04 -32.15 -0.80
CA SER A 113 3.97 -32.93 -0.16
C SER A 113 3.99 -32.88 1.37
N SER A 114 4.91 -32.10 1.94
CA SER A 114 5.16 -31.99 3.38
C SER A 114 4.66 -30.66 3.92
N ILE A 115 4.20 -30.65 5.18
CA ILE A 115 3.68 -29.45 5.85
C ILE A 115 4.71 -28.91 6.83
N SER A 116 4.87 -27.59 6.87
CA SER A 116 5.72 -26.90 7.85
C SER A 116 4.86 -26.26 8.93
N LEU A 117 5.04 -26.66 10.19
CA LEU A 117 4.54 -25.95 11.35
C LEU A 117 5.63 -25.05 11.90
N VAL A 118 5.42 -23.74 11.83
CA VAL A 118 6.34 -22.72 12.36
C VAL A 118 5.79 -22.19 13.67
N GLU A 119 6.38 -22.60 14.79
CA GLU A 119 5.89 -22.21 16.11
C GLU A 119 6.53 -20.91 16.60
N THR A 120 5.70 -19.94 16.95
CA THR A 120 6.12 -18.64 17.49
C THR A 120 6.60 -18.72 18.95
N ALA A 121 7.28 -17.67 19.41
CA ALA A 121 7.75 -17.55 20.79
C ALA A 121 6.88 -16.53 21.56
N GLY A 122 6.31 -16.91 22.71
CA GLY A 122 5.39 -16.03 23.45
C GLY A 122 4.01 -15.86 22.81
N GLY A 123 3.38 -14.70 23.01
CA GLY A 123 2.10 -14.32 22.42
C GLY A 123 2.23 -13.51 21.12
N VAL A 124 1.14 -13.30 20.36
CA VAL A 124 1.13 -12.64 19.03
C VAL A 124 2.03 -11.40 18.91
N LEU A 125 1.94 -10.47 19.87
CA LEU A 125 2.70 -9.22 19.87
C LEU A 125 3.94 -9.28 20.78
N SER A 126 4.48 -10.46 21.05
CA SER A 126 5.76 -10.56 21.77
C SER A 126 6.90 -10.06 20.90
N PRO A 127 7.87 -9.32 21.47
CA PRO A 127 9.03 -8.87 20.73
C PRO A 127 9.92 -10.03 20.28
N ALA A 128 10.32 -10.00 19.01
CA ALA A 128 11.38 -10.82 18.43
C ALA A 128 12.76 -10.43 19.00
N PRO A 129 13.86 -11.16 18.70
CA PRO A 129 15.19 -10.81 19.19
C PRO A 129 15.64 -9.37 18.90
N SER A 130 15.18 -8.79 17.78
CA SER A 130 15.43 -7.40 17.39
C SER A 130 14.69 -6.34 18.21
N GLY A 131 13.66 -6.74 18.96
CA GLY A 131 12.70 -5.84 19.61
C GLY A 131 11.43 -5.54 18.78
N SER A 132 11.42 -5.82 17.49
CA SER A 132 10.22 -5.72 16.65
C SER A 132 9.15 -6.72 17.08
N LEU A 133 7.87 -6.38 16.92
CA LEU A 133 6.78 -7.31 17.22
C LEU A 133 6.82 -8.48 16.23
N GLN A 134 6.77 -9.72 16.72
CA GLN A 134 6.97 -10.87 15.83
C GLN A 134 5.89 -10.99 14.72
N ALA A 135 4.68 -10.50 14.95
CA ALA A 135 3.62 -10.41 13.94
C ALA A 135 3.96 -9.44 12.80
N ASP A 136 4.78 -8.42 13.05
CA ASP A 136 5.32 -7.57 11.99
C ASP A 136 6.52 -8.23 11.31
N VAL A 137 7.37 -8.91 12.08
CA VAL A 137 8.57 -9.61 11.56
C VAL A 137 8.20 -10.71 10.56
N TYR A 138 7.20 -11.54 10.86
CA TYR A 138 6.81 -12.64 9.97
C TYR A 138 5.85 -12.24 8.84
N ARG A 139 5.41 -10.97 8.79
CA ARG A 139 4.45 -10.49 7.79
C ARG A 139 4.88 -10.68 6.33
N PRO A 140 6.18 -10.56 5.96
CA PRO A 140 6.63 -10.86 4.60
C PRO A 140 6.40 -12.30 4.14
N LEU A 141 6.19 -13.25 5.07
CA LEU A 141 5.90 -14.66 4.74
C LEU A 141 4.40 -14.95 4.66
N ARG A 142 3.56 -14.12 5.31
CA ARG A 142 2.09 -14.24 5.41
C ARG A 142 1.58 -15.68 5.50
N MET A 143 2.23 -16.51 6.32
CA MET A 143 1.80 -17.90 6.54
C MET A 143 0.43 -17.93 7.21
N THR A 144 -0.41 -18.90 6.83
CA THR A 144 -1.72 -19.09 7.47
C THR A 144 -1.55 -19.35 8.97
N ALA A 145 -2.33 -18.64 9.78
CA ALA A 145 -2.22 -18.69 11.23
C ALA A 145 -3.12 -19.78 11.85
N VAL A 146 -2.56 -20.51 12.82
CA VAL A 146 -3.31 -21.33 13.78
C VAL A 146 -3.15 -20.68 15.14
N LEU A 147 -4.22 -20.11 15.70
CA LEU A 147 -4.17 -19.38 16.96
C LEU A 147 -4.54 -20.28 18.13
N VAL A 148 -3.65 -20.39 19.11
CA VAL A 148 -3.92 -21.05 20.38
C VAL A 148 -4.47 -20.03 21.37
N GLY A 149 -5.77 -20.13 21.63
CA GLY A 149 -6.51 -19.32 22.58
C GLY A 149 -6.35 -19.78 24.03
N SER A 150 -6.82 -18.96 24.96
CA SER A 150 -6.73 -19.21 26.40
C SER A 150 -8.06 -19.71 26.97
N GLY A 151 -8.05 -20.89 27.59
CA GLY A 151 -9.19 -21.45 28.31
C GLY A 151 -9.34 -20.97 29.75
N ARG A 152 -8.43 -20.11 30.23
CA ARG A 152 -8.43 -19.57 31.61
C ARG A 152 -9.44 -18.43 31.74
N LEU A 153 -9.76 -18.02 32.97
CA LEU A 153 -10.51 -16.79 33.22
C LEU A 153 -9.80 -15.58 32.56
N GLY A 154 -10.56 -14.74 31.86
CA GLY A 154 -10.02 -13.64 31.04
C GLY A 154 -9.56 -14.06 29.63
N GLY A 155 -9.49 -15.37 29.35
CA GLY A 155 -8.97 -15.93 28.11
C GLY A 155 -9.79 -15.62 26.85
N ILE A 156 -11.08 -15.27 26.98
CA ILE A 156 -11.90 -14.79 25.86
C ILE A 156 -11.30 -13.49 25.29
N SER A 157 -11.12 -12.47 26.14
CA SER A 157 -10.55 -11.18 25.71
C SER A 157 -9.13 -11.35 25.20
N GLU A 158 -8.30 -12.14 25.88
CA GLU A 158 -6.93 -12.44 25.46
C GLU A 158 -6.88 -13.04 24.06
N THR A 159 -7.77 -13.99 23.77
CA THR A 159 -7.85 -14.65 22.46
C THR A 159 -8.34 -13.71 21.37
N LEU A 160 -9.39 -12.93 21.64
CA LEU A 160 -9.97 -12.00 20.65
C LEU A 160 -8.99 -10.87 20.32
N SER A 161 -8.31 -10.27 21.30
CA SER A 161 -7.31 -9.24 21.03
C SER A 161 -6.12 -9.77 20.23
N ALA A 162 -5.71 -11.02 20.47
CA ALA A 162 -4.67 -11.68 19.68
C ALA A 162 -5.12 -11.97 18.24
N TYR A 163 -6.37 -12.42 18.08
CA TYR A 163 -7.00 -12.68 16.78
C TYR A 163 -7.10 -11.40 15.94
N GLU A 164 -7.67 -10.32 16.49
CA GLU A 164 -7.76 -9.01 15.83
C GLU A 164 -6.38 -8.43 15.48
N SER A 165 -5.38 -8.65 16.34
CA SER A 165 -4.00 -8.22 16.10
C SER A 165 -3.34 -8.91 14.91
N LEU A 166 -3.73 -10.17 14.62
CA LEU A 166 -3.31 -10.89 13.42
C LEU A 166 -4.08 -10.39 12.19
N LEU A 167 -5.40 -10.19 12.31
CA LEU A 167 -6.24 -9.71 11.21
C LEU A 167 -5.83 -8.32 10.71
N ILE A 168 -5.56 -7.37 11.62
CA ILE A 168 -5.16 -6.01 11.23
C ILE A 168 -3.81 -5.97 10.49
N ARG A 169 -3.01 -7.03 10.64
CA ARG A 169 -1.75 -7.24 9.93
C ARG A 169 -1.94 -8.02 8.63
N GLY A 170 -3.14 -8.48 8.31
CA GLY A 170 -3.44 -9.21 7.07
C GLY A 170 -3.08 -10.70 7.10
N TYR A 171 -3.04 -11.32 8.28
CA TYR A 171 -2.96 -12.78 8.39
C TYR A 171 -4.34 -13.42 8.26
N ASP A 172 -4.40 -14.56 7.59
CA ASP A 172 -5.58 -15.43 7.59
C ASP A 172 -5.53 -16.33 8.83
N VAL A 173 -6.57 -16.30 9.68
CA VAL A 173 -6.64 -17.08 10.93
C VAL A 173 -7.83 -18.05 10.90
N PRO A 174 -7.80 -19.10 10.06
CA PRO A 174 -8.94 -20.00 9.87
C PRO A 174 -9.22 -20.93 11.05
N ILE A 175 -8.31 -21.01 12.02
CA ILE A 175 -8.35 -21.99 13.12
C ILE A 175 -7.99 -21.31 14.43
N VAL A 176 -8.86 -21.49 15.43
CA VAL A 176 -8.59 -21.18 16.83
C VAL A 176 -8.66 -22.47 17.64
N PHE A 177 -7.65 -22.76 18.44
CA PHE A 177 -7.59 -23.95 19.28
C PHE A 177 -7.52 -23.55 20.75
N VAL A 178 -8.39 -24.10 21.60
CA VAL A 178 -8.46 -23.76 23.03
C VAL A 178 -8.31 -25.00 23.88
N PHE A 179 -7.37 -24.98 24.82
CA PHE A 179 -7.28 -25.98 25.88
C PHE A 179 -8.15 -25.58 27.08
N GLY A 180 -8.96 -26.51 27.56
CA GLY A 180 -9.83 -26.35 28.73
C GLY A 180 -11.26 -25.96 28.40
N THR A 181 -12.20 -26.63 29.07
CA THR A 181 -13.66 -26.41 28.90
C THR A 181 -14.31 -25.77 30.13
N GLU A 182 -13.57 -25.60 31.22
CA GLU A 182 -14.11 -25.28 32.55
C GLU A 182 -14.89 -23.96 32.60
N HIS A 183 -14.46 -22.96 31.82
CA HIS A 183 -15.12 -21.66 31.71
C HIS A 183 -15.99 -21.51 30.45
N GLU A 184 -16.09 -22.56 29.63
CA GLU A 184 -16.82 -22.55 28.36
C GLU A 184 -16.42 -21.40 27.40
N ASN A 185 -15.21 -20.83 27.56
CA ASN A 185 -14.69 -19.71 26.75
C ASN A 185 -14.85 -19.94 25.24
N HIS A 186 -14.64 -21.18 24.79
CA HIS A 186 -14.77 -21.57 23.40
C HIS A 186 -16.12 -21.20 22.79
N LYS A 187 -17.23 -21.23 23.55
CA LYS A 187 -18.56 -20.86 23.04
C LYS A 187 -18.67 -19.37 22.73
N ALA A 188 -18.00 -18.52 23.52
CA ALA A 188 -17.97 -17.08 23.28
C ALA A 188 -17.01 -16.74 22.14
N ILE A 189 -15.86 -17.40 22.10
CA ILE A 189 -14.86 -17.24 21.03
C ILE A 189 -15.46 -17.65 19.68
N ASP A 190 -16.12 -18.81 19.60
CA ASP A 190 -16.75 -19.33 18.36
C ASP A 190 -17.79 -18.38 17.76
N LYS A 191 -18.50 -17.62 18.59
CA LYS A 191 -19.46 -16.61 18.12
C LYS A 191 -18.81 -15.31 17.62
N ALA A 192 -17.56 -15.06 18.00
CA ALA A 192 -16.89 -13.77 17.80
C ALA A 192 -15.77 -13.81 16.74
N VAL A 193 -15.41 -14.99 16.25
CA VAL A 193 -14.35 -15.17 15.25
C VAL A 193 -14.92 -15.78 13.97
N ASP A 194 -14.38 -15.38 12.82
CA ASP A 194 -14.58 -16.09 11.55
C ASP A 194 -13.50 -17.17 11.40
N ALA A 195 -13.57 -18.18 12.26
CA ALA A 195 -12.61 -19.28 12.33
C ALA A 195 -13.25 -20.55 12.90
N LYS A 196 -12.72 -21.72 12.55
CA LYS A 196 -13.13 -22.97 13.19
C LYS A 196 -12.51 -23.04 14.59
N VAL A 197 -13.36 -23.12 15.62
CA VAL A 197 -12.90 -23.26 17.01
C VAL A 197 -12.85 -24.74 17.42
N PHE A 198 -11.65 -25.21 17.77
CA PHE A 198 -11.43 -26.54 18.32
C PHE A 198 -11.13 -26.46 19.80
N VAL A 199 -11.60 -27.46 20.55
CA VAL A 199 -11.48 -27.49 22.01
C VAL A 199 -10.92 -28.83 22.45
N ALA A 200 -9.98 -28.78 23.37
CA ALA A 200 -9.38 -29.95 24.00
C ALA A 200 -9.48 -29.88 25.53
N PRO A 201 -9.39 -31.02 26.24
CA PRO A 201 -9.24 -31.03 27.69
C PRO A 201 -8.03 -30.19 28.14
N SER A 202 -8.10 -29.62 29.35
CA SER A 202 -6.96 -28.93 29.97
C SER A 202 -5.80 -29.92 30.15
N PRO A 203 -4.54 -29.51 29.90
CA PRO A 203 -3.39 -30.35 30.27
C PRO A 203 -3.37 -30.56 31.79
N PRO A 204 -2.88 -31.71 32.27
CA PRO A 204 -2.71 -31.94 33.70
C PRO A 204 -1.65 -30.99 34.29
N PRO A 205 -1.58 -30.83 35.62
CA PRO A 205 -0.53 -30.06 36.28
C PRO A 205 0.87 -30.52 35.82
N MET A 206 1.83 -29.59 35.73
CA MET A 206 3.20 -29.89 35.25
C MET A 206 3.92 -31.04 36.00
N THR A 207 3.48 -31.36 37.22
CA THR A 207 3.99 -32.45 38.03
C THR A 207 3.59 -33.84 37.52
N GLU A 208 2.61 -33.94 36.61
CA GLU A 208 2.06 -35.21 36.12
C GLU A 208 2.57 -35.57 34.70
N PRO A 209 2.82 -36.85 34.40
CA PRO A 209 3.25 -37.27 33.07
C PRO A 209 2.19 -37.03 31.99
N LEU A 210 2.57 -36.36 30.90
CA LEU A 210 1.68 -36.08 29.76
C LEU A 210 1.36 -37.31 28.89
N THR A 211 1.97 -38.48 29.14
CA THR A 211 1.78 -39.68 28.31
C THR A 211 0.30 -40.09 28.24
N LYS A 212 -0.38 -40.14 29.40
CA LYS A 212 -1.81 -40.46 29.45
C LYS A 212 -2.67 -39.38 28.81
N PHE A 213 -2.29 -38.11 28.97
CA PHE A 213 -2.99 -36.98 28.36
C PHE A 213 -3.01 -37.10 26.82
N PHE A 214 -1.86 -37.36 26.19
CA PHE A 214 -1.76 -37.62 24.74
C PHE A 214 -2.46 -38.91 24.26
N GLU A 215 -2.87 -39.79 25.17
CA GLU A 215 -3.66 -40.99 24.89
C GLU A 215 -5.18 -40.75 24.95
N GLU A 216 -5.61 -39.62 25.50
CA GLU A 216 -7.02 -39.30 25.63
C GLU A 216 -7.72 -39.20 24.27
N LYS A 217 -8.83 -39.94 24.14
CA LYS A 217 -9.60 -40.02 22.90
C LYS A 217 -10.08 -38.64 22.42
N ARG A 218 -10.66 -37.84 23.33
CA ARG A 218 -11.18 -36.49 23.02
C ARG A 218 -10.08 -35.55 22.54
N LEU A 219 -8.89 -35.63 23.13
CA LEU A 219 -7.73 -34.83 22.74
C LEU A 219 -7.24 -35.22 21.33
N ARG A 220 -7.11 -36.53 21.06
CA ARG A 220 -6.72 -37.03 19.73
C ARG A 220 -7.73 -36.67 18.65
N GLU A 221 -9.02 -36.75 18.96
CA GLU A 221 -10.10 -36.31 18.06
C GLU A 221 -9.97 -34.81 17.74
N ALA A 222 -9.77 -33.96 18.75
CA ALA A 222 -9.57 -32.52 18.54
C ALA A 222 -8.36 -32.23 17.64
N PHE A 223 -7.22 -32.88 17.86
CA PHE A 223 -6.04 -32.74 17.00
C PHE A 223 -6.29 -33.25 15.58
N SER A 224 -6.97 -34.39 15.43
CA SER A 224 -7.28 -34.98 14.13
C SER A 224 -8.21 -34.07 13.31
N SER A 225 -9.27 -33.54 13.93
CA SER A 225 -10.17 -32.57 13.31
C SER A 225 -9.48 -31.25 12.96
N THR A 226 -8.51 -30.82 13.77
CA THR A 226 -7.68 -29.65 13.46
C THR A 226 -6.80 -29.91 12.23
N CYS A 227 -6.16 -31.08 12.13
CA CYS A 227 -5.41 -31.49 10.94
C CYS A 227 -6.29 -31.53 9.68
N GLU A 228 -7.53 -32.03 9.80
CA GLU A 228 -8.51 -32.03 8.70
C GLU A 228 -8.87 -30.61 8.26
N ALA A 229 -9.08 -29.70 9.20
CA ALA A 229 -9.35 -28.31 8.91
C ALA A 229 -8.17 -27.61 8.22
N ILE A 230 -6.93 -27.90 8.64
CA ILE A 230 -5.71 -27.43 7.97
C ILE A 230 -5.70 -27.90 6.51
N ALA A 231 -5.86 -29.19 6.25
CA ALA A 231 -5.89 -29.73 4.89
C ALA A 231 -7.02 -29.13 4.04
N SER A 232 -8.22 -28.98 4.62
CA SER A 232 -9.37 -28.38 3.96
C SER A 232 -9.11 -26.92 3.57
N HIS A 233 -8.48 -26.14 4.45
CA HIS A 233 -8.13 -24.75 4.16
C HIS A 233 -7.08 -24.65 3.04
N MET A 234 -6.04 -25.50 3.07
CA MET A 234 -5.04 -25.57 1.98
C MET A 234 -5.69 -25.83 0.63
N ASN A 235 -6.56 -26.84 0.55
CA ASN A 235 -7.25 -27.19 -0.69
C ASN A 235 -8.15 -26.06 -1.19
N SER A 236 -8.84 -25.36 -0.26
CA SER A 236 -9.67 -24.20 -0.60
C SER A 236 -8.85 -23.02 -1.12
N ALA A 237 -7.71 -22.73 -0.49
CA ALA A 237 -6.79 -21.68 -0.95
C ALA A 237 -6.20 -22.00 -2.33
N GLU A 238 -5.78 -23.25 -2.56
CA GLU A 238 -5.26 -23.70 -3.86
C GLU A 238 -6.32 -23.61 -4.96
N SER A 239 -7.56 -24.04 -4.66
CA SER A 239 -8.69 -23.92 -5.58
C SER A 239 -8.96 -22.45 -5.95
N ARG A 240 -9.06 -21.57 -4.95
CA ARG A 240 -9.31 -20.14 -5.15
C ARG A 240 -8.23 -19.49 -6.02
N LEU A 241 -6.95 -19.74 -5.73
CA LEU A 241 -5.84 -19.15 -6.50
C LEU A 241 -5.75 -19.70 -7.93
N THR A 242 -6.17 -20.95 -8.15
CA THR A 242 -6.18 -21.56 -9.48
C THR A 242 -7.31 -21.01 -10.36
N THR A 243 -8.47 -20.65 -9.80
CA THR A 243 -9.60 -20.10 -10.57
C THR A 243 -9.56 -18.59 -10.74
N LEU A 244 -8.79 -17.87 -9.91
CA LEU A 244 -8.78 -16.41 -9.85
C LEU A 244 -8.57 -15.73 -11.22
N SER A 245 -7.59 -16.17 -12.00
CA SER A 245 -7.32 -15.59 -13.34
C SER A 245 -8.51 -15.75 -14.27
N LYS A 246 -9.20 -16.89 -14.23
CA LYS A 246 -10.31 -17.19 -15.12
C LYS A 246 -11.53 -16.35 -14.73
N GLU A 247 -11.89 -16.37 -13.44
CA GLU A 247 -13.00 -15.57 -12.92
C GLU A 247 -12.81 -14.08 -13.22
N ALA A 248 -11.57 -13.59 -13.12
CA ALA A 248 -11.24 -12.22 -13.47
C ALA A 248 -11.47 -11.91 -14.96
N MET A 249 -11.02 -12.78 -15.87
CA MET A 249 -11.27 -12.63 -17.32
C MET A 249 -12.75 -12.69 -17.68
N ASP A 250 -13.52 -13.52 -16.98
CA ASP A 250 -14.93 -13.75 -17.28
C ASP A 250 -15.83 -12.59 -16.80
N HIS A 251 -15.40 -11.83 -15.77
CA HIS A 251 -16.27 -10.90 -15.05
C HIS A 251 -15.74 -9.47 -14.90
N ILE A 252 -14.43 -9.22 -14.97
CA ILE A 252 -13.86 -7.88 -14.73
C ILE A 252 -13.71 -7.10 -16.03
N TRP A 253 -14.30 -5.91 -16.08
CA TRP A 253 -13.99 -4.91 -17.09
C TRP A 253 -12.84 -3.99 -16.63
N TRP A 254 -11.60 -4.39 -16.92
CA TRP A 254 -10.42 -3.59 -16.54
C TRP A 254 -10.35 -2.23 -17.27
N PRO A 255 -10.01 -1.13 -16.56
CA PRO A 255 -9.73 0.15 -17.20
C PRO A 255 -8.45 0.08 -18.05
N PHE A 256 -8.38 0.88 -19.11
CA PHE A 256 -7.23 0.97 -20.03
C PHE A 256 -6.68 -0.36 -20.58
N THR A 257 -7.53 -1.38 -20.69
CA THR A 257 -7.10 -2.73 -21.09
C THR A 257 -7.89 -3.21 -22.31
N GLN A 258 -7.19 -3.63 -23.36
CA GLN A 258 -7.82 -4.32 -24.50
C GLN A 258 -8.00 -5.80 -24.17
N HIS A 259 -9.26 -6.20 -23.91
CA HIS A 259 -9.59 -7.55 -23.47
C HIS A 259 -9.26 -8.63 -24.50
N THR A 260 -9.43 -8.34 -25.79
CA THR A 260 -9.19 -9.32 -26.86
C THR A 260 -7.72 -9.73 -26.99
N THR A 261 -6.79 -8.91 -26.50
CA THR A 261 -5.35 -9.18 -26.51
C THR A 261 -4.81 -9.64 -25.16
N THR A 262 -5.66 -9.65 -24.12
CA THR A 262 -5.27 -10.06 -22.76
C THR A 262 -5.20 -11.58 -22.68
N LYS A 263 -4.01 -12.11 -22.37
CA LYS A 263 -3.75 -13.57 -22.33
C LYS A 263 -3.39 -14.09 -20.95
N ASN A 264 -2.67 -13.29 -20.17
CA ASN A 264 -2.15 -13.68 -18.85
C ASN A 264 -2.61 -12.64 -17.82
N VAL A 265 -3.33 -13.09 -16.80
CA VAL A 265 -3.71 -12.24 -15.66
C VAL A 265 -2.78 -12.53 -14.50
N THR A 266 -2.17 -11.49 -13.96
CA THR A 266 -1.34 -11.60 -12.76
C THR A 266 -2.24 -11.82 -11.54
N CYS A 267 -2.11 -12.96 -10.89
CA CYS A 267 -2.87 -13.30 -9.69
C CYS A 267 -2.11 -12.85 -8.43
N ILE A 268 -2.48 -11.71 -7.86
CA ILE A 268 -1.86 -11.18 -6.63
C ILE A 268 -2.62 -11.78 -5.42
N ASP A 269 -1.95 -12.54 -4.56
CA ASP A 269 -2.53 -13.04 -3.30
C ASP A 269 -2.49 -11.97 -2.21
N SER A 270 -1.38 -11.23 -2.13
CA SER A 270 -1.19 -10.17 -1.13
C SER A 270 -0.03 -9.24 -1.53
N ALA A 271 0.22 -8.21 -0.74
CA ALA A 271 1.34 -7.30 -0.92
C ALA A 271 1.90 -6.88 0.45
N PHE A 272 3.21 -6.61 0.51
CA PHE A 272 3.88 -6.10 1.72
C PHE A 272 5.17 -5.35 1.37
N GLY A 273 5.35 -4.15 1.93
CA GLY A 273 6.47 -3.29 1.54
C GLY A 273 6.37 -2.95 0.05
N ASP A 274 7.45 -3.15 -0.69
CA ASP A 274 7.45 -2.82 -2.13
C ASP A 274 7.13 -4.03 -3.03
N ASP A 275 6.78 -5.18 -2.44
CA ASP A 275 6.60 -6.43 -3.17
C ASP A 275 5.14 -6.91 -3.13
N PHE A 276 4.64 -7.35 -4.29
CA PHE A 276 3.50 -8.25 -4.40
C PHE A 276 3.91 -9.68 -4.08
N THR A 277 2.98 -10.46 -3.54
CA THR A 277 3.01 -11.92 -3.55
C THR A 277 2.11 -12.40 -4.69
N VAL A 278 2.72 -12.96 -5.73
CA VAL A 278 2.04 -13.43 -6.93
C VAL A 278 1.92 -14.94 -6.90
N ALA A 279 0.71 -15.43 -7.15
CA ALA A 279 0.39 -16.83 -7.36
C ALA A 279 0.52 -17.21 -8.83
N THR A 280 1.22 -18.30 -9.10
CA THR A 280 1.31 -18.94 -10.41
C THR A 280 0.95 -20.41 -10.30
N THR A 281 0.28 -20.94 -11.32
CA THR A 281 -0.08 -22.35 -11.39
C THR A 281 0.82 -23.06 -12.39
N ASP A 282 1.48 -24.14 -11.96
CA ASP A 282 2.31 -24.94 -12.85
C ASP A 282 1.46 -25.85 -13.78
N PRO A 283 2.06 -26.51 -14.80
CA PRO A 283 1.31 -27.39 -15.70
C PRO A 283 0.64 -28.61 -15.03
N LYS A 284 1.01 -28.94 -13.79
CA LYS A 284 0.39 -30.01 -12.99
C LYS A 284 -0.76 -29.48 -12.12
N GLY A 285 -1.10 -28.19 -12.22
CA GLY A 285 -2.16 -27.56 -11.47
C GLY A 285 -1.74 -27.07 -10.08
N LYS A 286 -0.45 -27.10 -9.74
CA LYS A 286 0.04 -26.72 -8.42
C LYS A 286 0.31 -25.22 -8.32
N VAL A 287 -0.16 -24.61 -7.25
CA VAL A 287 0.09 -23.19 -6.95
C VAL A 287 1.48 -22.97 -6.34
N ASN A 288 2.18 -21.96 -6.86
CA ASN A 288 3.45 -21.46 -6.35
C ASN A 288 3.32 -19.96 -6.04
N LEU A 289 3.89 -19.54 -4.90
CA LEU A 289 3.92 -18.15 -4.48
C LEU A 289 5.33 -17.58 -4.63
N SER A 290 5.43 -16.37 -5.18
CA SER A 290 6.70 -15.66 -5.34
C SER A 290 6.54 -14.16 -5.16
N THR A 291 7.62 -13.47 -4.78
CA THR A 291 7.61 -12.01 -4.67
C THR A 291 7.88 -11.33 -6.02
N GLN A 292 7.18 -10.23 -6.29
CA GLN A 292 7.46 -9.34 -7.42
C GLN A 292 7.45 -7.89 -6.95
N PHE A 293 8.49 -7.14 -7.32
CA PHE A 293 8.60 -5.73 -6.95
C PHE A 293 7.57 -4.89 -7.74
N ASP A 294 6.80 -4.06 -7.04
CA ASP A 294 5.82 -3.15 -7.61
C ASP A 294 6.51 -1.91 -8.21
N ALA A 295 7.15 -2.09 -9.36
CA ALA A 295 7.90 -1.03 -10.04
C ALA A 295 7.00 0.10 -10.57
N CYS A 296 5.71 -0.18 -10.83
CA CYS A 296 4.76 0.84 -11.23
C CYS A 296 4.08 1.53 -10.05
N SER A 297 4.43 1.16 -8.81
CA SER A 297 3.92 1.76 -7.58
C SER A 297 2.38 1.71 -7.55
N SER A 298 1.80 0.63 -8.09
CA SER A 298 0.35 0.42 -8.22
C SER A 298 -0.35 1.67 -8.77
N TRP A 299 0.08 2.08 -9.98
CA TRP A 299 -0.37 3.31 -10.64
C TRP A 299 0.10 4.60 -9.93
N TRP A 300 1.36 4.59 -9.50
CA TRP A 300 2.03 5.71 -8.82
C TRP A 300 1.36 6.15 -7.51
N THR A 301 0.61 5.27 -6.86
CA THR A 301 -0.09 5.54 -5.60
C THR A 301 0.70 5.13 -4.37
N ASN A 302 1.48 4.05 -4.45
CA ASN A 302 2.15 3.46 -3.30
C ASN A 302 3.48 4.16 -2.98
N GLY A 303 3.65 4.62 -1.74
CA GLY A 303 4.89 5.26 -1.28
C GLY A 303 5.33 4.92 0.14
N LEU A 304 4.44 4.31 0.94
CA LEU A 304 4.73 3.90 2.34
C LEU A 304 4.83 2.38 2.49
N GLY A 305 4.84 1.67 1.36
CA GLY A 305 4.81 0.22 1.28
C GLY A 305 3.40 -0.35 1.46
N HIS A 306 3.13 -1.41 0.72
CA HIS A 306 1.92 -2.22 0.80
C HIS A 306 1.75 -2.84 2.20
N GLY A 307 0.50 -3.02 2.62
CA GLY A 307 0.18 -3.77 3.83
C GLY A 307 0.78 -3.19 5.12
N ASN A 308 0.97 -1.87 5.19
CA ASN A 308 1.53 -1.19 6.35
C ASN A 308 0.57 -1.30 7.57
N PRO A 309 0.95 -1.98 8.65
CA PRO A 309 0.04 -2.25 9.77
C PRO A 309 -0.36 -0.99 10.55
N LYS A 310 0.47 0.06 10.52
CA LYS A 310 0.12 1.34 11.16
C LYS A 310 -0.99 2.03 10.38
N LEU A 311 -0.87 2.10 9.05
CA LEU A 311 -1.89 2.68 8.19
C LEU A 311 -3.20 1.89 8.24
N ALA A 312 -3.13 0.55 8.23
CA ALA A 312 -4.30 -0.31 8.37
C ALA A 312 -5.03 -0.07 9.70
N LEU A 313 -4.30 0.07 10.81
CA LEU A 313 -4.88 0.37 12.12
C LEU A 313 -5.52 1.77 12.16
N GLU A 314 -4.88 2.79 11.60
CA GLU A 314 -5.47 4.14 11.54
C GLU A 314 -6.73 4.19 10.65
N ALA A 315 -6.74 3.46 9.53
CA ALA A 315 -7.95 3.33 8.72
C ALA A 315 -9.08 2.60 9.47
N ALA A 316 -8.77 1.53 10.21
CA ALA A 316 -9.74 0.84 11.05
C ALA A 316 -10.30 1.74 12.16
N LYS A 317 -9.47 2.58 12.78
CA LYS A 317 -9.92 3.61 13.74
C LYS A 317 -10.84 4.64 13.07
N GLY A 318 -10.49 5.12 11.88
CA GLY A 318 -11.32 6.05 11.12
C GLY A 318 -12.68 5.46 10.79
N ALA A 319 -12.70 4.24 10.25
CA ALA A 319 -13.91 3.52 9.89
C ALA A 319 -14.80 3.22 11.11
N SER A 320 -14.22 2.77 12.23
CA SER A 320 -14.99 2.44 13.44
C SER A 320 -15.49 3.67 14.21
N ARG A 321 -14.74 4.78 14.20
CA ARG A 321 -15.13 6.00 14.92
C ARG A 321 -16.11 6.87 14.13
N TYR A 322 -15.94 6.98 12.82
CA TYR A 322 -16.69 7.93 12.00
C TYR A 322 -17.53 7.27 10.91
N GLY A 323 -17.07 6.16 10.33
CA GLY A 323 -17.63 5.68 9.06
C GLY A 323 -17.51 6.78 7.99
N HIS A 324 -18.63 7.09 7.32
CA HIS A 324 -18.76 8.28 6.49
C HIS A 324 -19.80 9.22 7.11
N VAL A 325 -19.39 10.47 7.36
CA VAL A 325 -20.25 11.53 7.89
C VAL A 325 -20.37 12.66 6.88
N LEU A 326 -21.50 13.38 6.92
CA LEU A 326 -21.73 14.57 6.09
C LEU A 326 -20.55 15.55 6.23
N PHE A 327 -20.08 16.12 5.11
CA PHE A 327 -18.94 17.05 5.08
C PHE A 327 -19.32 18.53 4.92
N PRO A 328 -20.28 18.93 4.06
CA PRO A 328 -20.69 20.33 3.97
C PRO A 328 -21.14 20.88 5.33
N GLU A 329 -20.58 22.02 5.72
CA GLU A 329 -20.86 22.72 7.00
C GLU A 329 -20.55 21.89 8.26
N VAL A 330 -19.75 20.83 8.14
CA VAL A 330 -19.38 19.93 9.24
C VAL A 330 -17.85 19.82 9.33
N ALA A 331 -17.33 19.83 10.56
CA ALA A 331 -15.92 19.60 10.83
C ALA A 331 -15.72 18.29 11.61
N HIS A 332 -14.72 17.50 11.22
CA HIS A 332 -14.26 16.35 11.98
C HIS A 332 -12.73 16.31 12.00
N GLN A 333 -12.17 15.78 13.09
CA GLN A 333 -10.74 15.89 13.41
C GLN A 333 -9.81 15.47 12.24
N PRO A 334 -10.00 14.33 11.55
CA PRO A 334 -9.09 13.93 10.48
C PRO A 334 -9.04 14.90 9.30
N ALA A 335 -10.16 15.55 8.94
CA ALA A 335 -10.18 16.51 7.83
C ALA A 335 -9.51 17.83 8.23
N VAL A 336 -9.72 18.28 9.46
CA VAL A 336 -9.06 19.49 9.98
C VAL A 336 -7.54 19.27 10.09
N ASP A 337 -7.11 18.13 10.63
CA ASP A 337 -5.69 17.80 10.75
C ASP A 337 -5.01 17.72 9.38
N LEU A 338 -5.65 17.06 8.41
CA LEU A 338 -5.15 16.97 7.04
C LEU A 338 -5.10 18.36 6.37
N THR A 339 -6.12 19.19 6.59
CA THR A 339 -6.15 20.57 6.07
C THR A 339 -4.96 21.37 6.59
N ASN A 340 -4.76 21.38 7.91
CA ASN A 340 -3.64 22.10 8.53
C ASN A 340 -2.30 21.56 8.02
N LEU A 341 -2.13 20.23 7.94
CA LEU A 341 -0.91 19.62 7.43
C LEU A 341 -0.59 20.05 5.99
N LEU A 342 -1.60 20.10 5.12
CA LEU A 342 -1.43 20.52 3.72
C LEU A 342 -1.06 22.00 3.63
N LEU A 343 -1.75 22.86 4.39
CA LEU A 343 -1.48 24.29 4.44
C LEU A 343 -0.11 24.59 5.06
N ASP A 344 0.33 23.85 6.07
CA ASP A 344 1.65 24.03 6.71
C ASP A 344 2.81 23.42 5.89
N SER A 345 2.52 22.65 4.84
CA SER A 345 3.54 21.97 4.02
C SER A 345 3.52 22.45 2.55
N VAL A 346 2.82 21.73 1.68
CA VAL A 346 2.77 22.00 0.23
C VAL A 346 2.11 23.34 -0.09
N GLY A 347 1.19 23.80 0.77
CA GLY A 347 0.49 25.07 0.65
C GLY A 347 1.15 26.26 1.36
N SER A 348 2.21 26.05 2.14
CA SER A 348 2.73 26.98 3.17
C SER A 348 3.09 28.39 2.73
N THR A 349 3.23 28.63 1.44
CA THR A 349 3.67 29.93 0.90
C THR A 349 2.64 30.64 0.04
N TRP A 350 1.47 30.03 -0.20
CA TRP A 350 0.49 30.51 -1.19
C TRP A 350 -0.97 30.09 -0.96
N ALA A 351 -1.26 28.97 -0.29
CA ALA A 351 -2.61 28.43 -0.18
C ALA A 351 -3.26 28.78 1.17
N ASP A 352 -4.58 29.00 1.16
CA ASP A 352 -5.38 29.33 2.36
C ASP A 352 -6.61 28.43 2.53
N ARG A 353 -6.92 27.61 1.51
CA ARG A 353 -8.10 26.76 1.45
C ARG A 353 -7.78 25.38 0.89
N VAL A 354 -8.49 24.38 1.38
CA VAL A 354 -8.43 22.98 0.92
C VAL A 354 -9.84 22.53 0.57
N PHE A 355 -10.04 22.09 -0.67
CA PHE A 355 -11.28 21.53 -1.17
C PHE A 355 -11.12 20.02 -1.37
N PHE A 356 -11.97 19.19 -0.77
CA PHE A 356 -11.85 17.74 -0.80
C PHE A 356 -12.66 17.12 -1.95
N THR A 357 -12.08 16.14 -2.63
CA THR A 357 -12.72 15.35 -3.72
C THR A 357 -12.24 13.89 -3.70
N ASP A 358 -12.78 13.05 -4.58
CA ASP A 358 -12.57 11.59 -4.53
C ASP A 358 -11.26 11.11 -5.18
N ASN A 359 -10.85 11.71 -6.30
CA ASN A 359 -9.64 11.35 -7.03
C ASN A 359 -9.02 12.52 -7.82
N GLY A 360 -7.87 12.26 -8.45
CA GLY A 360 -7.12 13.24 -9.25
C GLY A 360 -7.97 13.97 -10.29
N SER A 361 -8.75 13.25 -11.11
CA SER A 361 -9.61 13.85 -12.14
C SER A 361 -10.63 14.83 -11.51
N THR A 362 -11.26 14.45 -10.40
CA THR A 362 -12.23 15.32 -9.71
C THR A 362 -11.59 16.52 -9.03
N ALA A 363 -10.36 16.39 -8.52
CA ALA A 363 -9.59 17.50 -7.96
C ALA A 363 -9.20 18.49 -9.05
N VAL A 364 -8.81 18.00 -10.24
CA VAL A 364 -8.50 18.86 -11.36
C VAL A 364 -9.76 19.55 -11.91
N GLU A 365 -10.90 18.86 -12.02
CA GLU A 365 -12.17 19.53 -12.40
C GLU A 365 -12.59 20.60 -11.39
N ALA A 366 -12.42 20.36 -10.10
CA ALA A 366 -12.68 21.38 -9.08
C ALA A 366 -11.78 22.60 -9.28
N GLY A 367 -10.48 22.39 -9.55
CA GLY A 367 -9.54 23.47 -9.82
C GLY A 367 -9.80 24.21 -11.13
N LEU A 368 -10.23 23.53 -12.19
CA LEU A 368 -10.66 24.15 -13.45
C LEU A 368 -11.82 25.13 -13.20
N LYS A 369 -12.83 24.73 -12.42
CA LYS A 369 -13.94 25.62 -12.04
C LYS A 369 -13.44 26.85 -11.28
N MET A 370 -12.45 26.67 -10.39
CA MET A 370 -11.84 27.75 -9.62
C MET A 370 -11.12 28.78 -10.50
N ILE A 371 -10.21 28.34 -11.36
CA ILE A 371 -9.43 29.25 -12.22
C ILE A 371 -10.31 29.95 -13.27
N LEU A 372 -11.27 29.23 -13.87
CA LEU A 372 -12.18 29.81 -14.86
C LEU A 372 -13.12 30.84 -14.23
N ARG A 373 -13.64 30.58 -13.02
CA ARG A 373 -14.46 31.57 -12.29
C ARG A 373 -13.65 32.80 -11.93
N LYS A 374 -12.39 32.62 -11.48
CA LYS A 374 -11.48 33.74 -11.18
C LYS A 374 -11.25 34.60 -12.42
N ARG A 375 -10.87 33.98 -13.54
CA ARG A 375 -10.61 34.69 -14.79
C ARG A 375 -11.85 35.42 -15.31
N ALA A 376 -13.02 34.77 -15.26
CA ALA A 376 -14.28 35.40 -15.64
C ALA A 376 -14.61 36.61 -14.74
N ASN A 377 -14.37 36.52 -13.43
CA ASN A 377 -14.55 37.64 -12.52
C ASN A 377 -13.60 38.80 -12.84
N ASP A 378 -12.33 38.51 -13.10
CA ASP A 378 -11.33 39.54 -13.40
C ASP A 378 -11.63 40.29 -14.70
N LEU A 379 -12.19 39.59 -15.71
CA LEU A 379 -12.55 40.17 -17.00
C LEU A 379 -13.87 40.94 -16.97
N TYR A 380 -14.89 40.42 -16.27
CA TYR A 380 -16.26 40.91 -16.40
C TYR A 380 -16.84 41.54 -15.13
N GLY A 381 -16.06 41.55 -14.04
CA GLY A 381 -16.53 41.83 -12.68
C GLY A 381 -17.43 40.71 -12.13
N ARG A 382 -17.71 40.75 -10.83
CA ARG A 382 -18.54 39.73 -10.16
C ARG A 382 -19.96 39.71 -10.73
N ARG A 383 -20.43 38.52 -11.14
CA ARG A 383 -21.77 38.32 -11.70
C ARG A 383 -22.38 37.00 -11.21
N ASP A 384 -23.71 36.95 -11.17
CA ASP A 384 -24.46 35.71 -10.94
C ASP A 384 -24.22 34.73 -12.09
N GLU A 385 -24.37 35.24 -13.33
CA GLU A 385 -24.10 34.51 -14.56
C GLU A 385 -23.01 35.22 -15.37
N TYR A 386 -21.97 34.46 -15.74
CA TYR A 386 -21.00 34.90 -16.73
C TYR A 386 -21.51 34.54 -18.13
N PRO A 387 -21.21 35.37 -19.15
CA PRO A 387 -21.47 34.98 -20.54
C PRO A 387 -20.78 33.64 -20.81
N TRP A 388 -21.45 32.77 -21.57
CA TRP A 388 -20.82 31.52 -22.01
C TRP A 388 -19.67 31.87 -22.97
N THR A 389 -18.48 31.98 -22.40
CA THR A 389 -17.24 32.24 -23.12
C THR A 389 -16.57 30.91 -23.41
N ASN A 390 -16.09 30.73 -24.64
CA ASN A 390 -15.29 29.57 -25.02
C ASN A 390 -13.85 29.73 -24.48
N MET A 391 -13.72 29.88 -23.16
CA MET A 391 -12.43 30.01 -22.48
C MET A 391 -11.67 28.70 -22.65
N LYS A 392 -10.48 28.81 -23.23
CA LYS A 392 -9.51 27.74 -23.41
C LYS A 392 -8.52 27.74 -22.25
N VAL A 393 -8.03 26.56 -21.91
CA VAL A 393 -6.95 26.40 -20.92
C VAL A 393 -5.62 26.26 -21.65
N ILE A 394 -4.60 27.01 -21.22
CA ILE A 394 -3.23 26.79 -21.67
C ILE A 394 -2.72 25.52 -21.00
N ALA A 395 -2.23 24.58 -21.79
CA ALA A 395 -1.66 23.34 -21.30
C ALA A 395 -0.45 22.93 -22.15
N LEU A 396 0.27 21.91 -21.71
CA LEU A 396 1.44 21.41 -22.43
C LEU A 396 1.07 20.17 -23.26
N GLU A 397 1.67 20.02 -24.44
CA GLU A 397 1.56 18.78 -25.22
C GLU A 397 2.03 17.56 -24.41
N GLU A 398 1.36 16.42 -24.63
CA GLU A 398 1.49 15.16 -23.86
C GLU A 398 1.16 15.23 -22.35
N SER A 399 0.58 16.34 -21.87
CA SER A 399 0.11 16.41 -20.48
C SER A 399 -1.10 15.51 -20.22
N TYR A 400 -1.25 15.07 -18.97
CA TYR A 400 -2.39 14.26 -18.52
C TYR A 400 -2.94 14.77 -17.20
N HIS A 401 -4.27 14.89 -17.13
CA HIS A 401 -4.97 15.50 -15.99
C HIS A 401 -6.14 14.67 -15.46
N GLY A 402 -6.32 13.44 -15.95
CA GLY A 402 -7.41 12.55 -15.58
C GLY A 402 -8.36 12.22 -16.73
N ASP A 403 -9.41 11.46 -16.40
CA ASP A 403 -10.28 10.80 -17.40
C ASP A 403 -11.74 11.27 -17.35
N THR A 404 -12.07 12.26 -16.50
CA THR A 404 -13.41 12.87 -16.52
C THR A 404 -13.50 13.90 -17.65
N LEU A 405 -14.70 14.18 -18.15
CA LEU A 405 -14.85 14.92 -19.42
C LEU A 405 -14.23 16.32 -19.37
N GLY A 406 -14.38 17.06 -18.27
CA GLY A 406 -13.85 18.42 -18.16
C GLY A 406 -12.33 18.47 -18.21
N VAL A 407 -11.65 17.49 -17.58
CA VAL A 407 -10.19 17.39 -17.62
C VAL A 407 -9.68 16.88 -18.96
N MET A 408 -10.41 15.96 -19.60
CA MET A 408 -10.07 15.47 -20.94
C MET A 408 -10.11 16.62 -21.95
N ASP A 409 -11.13 17.46 -21.93
CA ASP A 409 -11.25 18.61 -22.83
C ASP A 409 -10.11 19.63 -22.64
N CYS A 410 -9.51 19.70 -21.45
CA CYS A 410 -8.35 20.55 -21.17
C CYS A 410 -7.00 19.85 -21.41
N SER A 411 -7.00 18.61 -21.91
CA SER A 411 -5.80 17.84 -22.23
C SER A 411 -5.64 17.68 -23.75
N PRO A 412 -4.41 17.61 -24.27
CA PRO A 412 -4.19 17.35 -25.69
C PRO A 412 -4.72 15.98 -26.11
N ARG A 413 -4.95 15.79 -27.41
CA ARG A 413 -5.43 14.51 -27.94
C ARG A 413 -4.36 13.42 -27.72
N SER A 414 -4.73 12.35 -27.03
CA SER A 414 -3.82 11.26 -26.65
C SER A 414 -4.51 9.89 -26.71
N VAL A 415 -3.78 8.82 -26.36
CA VAL A 415 -4.34 7.46 -26.24
C VAL A 415 -5.45 7.36 -25.18
N PHE A 416 -5.51 8.29 -24.24
CA PHE A 416 -6.47 8.29 -23.14
C PHE A 416 -7.85 8.85 -23.54
N ASN A 417 -7.89 9.85 -24.42
CA ASN A 417 -9.12 10.58 -24.77
C ASN A 417 -9.53 10.47 -26.25
N ALA A 418 -8.64 10.05 -27.16
CA ALA A 418 -8.88 10.10 -28.61
C ALA A 418 -10.08 9.26 -29.09
N THR A 419 -10.48 8.24 -28.33
CA THR A 419 -11.62 7.37 -28.65
C THR A 419 -12.90 7.78 -27.93
N GLN A 420 -12.86 8.75 -27.02
CA GLN A 420 -14.01 9.20 -26.21
C GLN A 420 -14.95 10.17 -26.98
N THR A 421 -15.04 9.98 -28.30
CA THR A 421 -15.93 10.77 -29.16
C THR A 421 -17.37 10.22 -29.05
N PRO A 422 -18.42 11.07 -29.16
CA PRO A 422 -18.39 12.46 -29.61
C PRO A 422 -18.25 13.50 -28.50
N TRP A 423 -17.99 13.10 -27.25
CA TRP A 423 -18.02 14.02 -26.12
C TRP A 423 -16.72 14.78 -25.92
N TYR A 424 -15.57 14.13 -26.06
CA TYR A 424 -14.27 14.80 -26.00
C TYR A 424 -14.16 15.87 -27.09
N LYS A 425 -13.95 17.12 -26.66
CA LYS A 425 -13.76 18.30 -27.51
C LYS A 425 -12.58 19.09 -26.96
N PRO A 426 -11.39 19.02 -27.59
CA PRO A 426 -10.22 19.75 -27.11
C PRO A 426 -10.53 21.25 -27.03
N ASN A 427 -10.42 21.80 -25.82
CA ASN A 427 -10.70 23.18 -25.47
C ASN A 427 -9.48 23.79 -24.75
N GLY A 428 -8.31 23.70 -25.40
CA GLY A 428 -7.05 24.20 -24.86
C GLY A 428 -6.17 24.87 -25.91
N ILE A 429 -5.18 25.61 -25.41
CA ILE A 429 -4.05 26.13 -26.17
C ILE A 429 -2.85 25.26 -25.75
N PHE A 430 -2.46 24.33 -26.61
CA PHE A 430 -1.45 23.33 -26.30
C PHE A 430 -0.07 23.79 -26.79
N LEU A 431 0.86 23.96 -25.86
CA LEU A 431 2.25 24.37 -26.12
C LEU A 431 3.14 23.14 -26.13
N ASP A 432 4.06 23.00 -27.09
CA ASP A 432 5.08 21.96 -27.04
C ASP A 432 6.27 22.42 -26.19
N PRO A 433 6.51 21.83 -25.00
CA PRO A 433 7.54 22.32 -24.10
C PRO A 433 8.91 21.68 -24.42
N PRO A 434 10.02 22.42 -24.22
CA PRO A 434 11.35 21.84 -24.17
C PRO A 434 11.45 20.79 -23.06
N THR A 435 12.08 19.66 -23.38
CA THR A 435 12.22 18.50 -22.50
C THR A 435 13.64 18.37 -21.98
N VAL A 436 13.79 17.67 -20.86
CA VAL A 436 15.06 17.36 -20.24
C VAL A 436 15.31 15.86 -20.31
N SER A 437 16.53 15.46 -20.66
CA SER A 437 16.95 14.06 -20.56
C SER A 437 18.42 13.93 -20.17
N MET A 438 18.77 12.88 -19.43
CA MET A 438 20.17 12.54 -19.18
C MET A 438 20.69 11.66 -20.31
N ARG A 439 21.74 12.09 -21.01
CA ARG A 439 22.40 11.33 -22.08
C ARG A 439 23.91 11.37 -21.88
N HIS A 440 24.55 10.21 -21.84
CA HIS A 440 26.01 10.09 -21.65
C HIS A 440 26.54 10.90 -20.44
N SER A 441 25.81 10.89 -19.32
CA SER A 441 26.13 11.64 -18.08
C SER A 441 26.04 13.17 -18.19
N GLU A 442 25.45 13.70 -19.26
CA GLU A 442 25.09 15.12 -19.38
C GLU A 442 23.57 15.26 -19.31
N TRP A 443 23.09 16.32 -18.67
CA TRP A 443 21.68 16.71 -18.73
C TRP A 443 21.48 17.62 -19.94
N ILE A 444 20.54 17.26 -20.80
CA ILE A 444 20.28 17.96 -22.06
C ILE A 444 18.87 18.51 -22.04
N VAL A 445 18.75 19.83 -22.20
CA VAL A 445 17.50 20.51 -22.52
C VAL A 445 17.37 20.53 -24.04
N GLN A 446 16.26 20.01 -24.56
CA GLN A 446 16.01 19.90 -25.99
C GLN A 446 14.57 20.30 -26.33
N GLY A 447 14.41 21.15 -27.35
CA GLY A 447 13.12 21.55 -27.93
C GLY A 447 13.33 22.13 -29.33
N ASP A 448 12.29 22.73 -29.91
CA ASP A 448 12.40 23.45 -31.18
C ASP A 448 13.43 24.58 -31.06
N GLU A 449 14.49 24.48 -31.86
CA GLU A 449 15.64 25.42 -31.86
C GLU A 449 16.40 25.53 -30.52
N VAL A 450 16.11 24.68 -29.53
CA VAL A 450 16.74 24.68 -28.21
C VAL A 450 17.63 23.46 -28.01
N LEU A 451 18.89 23.69 -27.64
CA LEU A 451 19.82 22.66 -27.19
C LEU A 451 20.80 23.23 -26.16
N GLU A 452 20.54 22.99 -24.87
CA GLU A 452 21.46 23.32 -23.77
C GLU A 452 21.97 22.06 -23.06
N LYS A 453 23.19 22.12 -22.52
CA LYS A 453 23.82 21.04 -21.77
C LYS A 453 24.17 21.52 -20.37
N HIS A 454 23.95 20.65 -19.39
CA HIS A 454 24.25 20.87 -17.98
C HIS A 454 25.04 19.69 -17.44
N GLY A 455 26.00 19.98 -16.55
CA GLY A 455 26.85 18.96 -15.94
C GLY A 455 26.14 18.24 -14.80
N GLU A 456 25.44 18.99 -13.95
CA GLU A 456 24.72 18.45 -12.80
C GLU A 456 23.21 18.68 -12.96
N ARG A 457 22.41 17.86 -12.26
CA ARG A 457 20.94 17.98 -12.30
C ARG A 457 20.49 19.29 -11.66
N GLU A 458 21.18 19.68 -10.60
CA GLU A 458 20.90 20.85 -9.78
C GLU A 458 21.03 22.15 -10.60
N ASP A 459 21.87 22.16 -11.63
CA ASP A 459 21.99 23.29 -12.56
C ASP A 459 20.67 23.60 -13.28
N LEU A 460 19.85 22.58 -13.58
CA LEU A 460 18.55 22.75 -14.22
C LEU A 460 17.58 23.55 -13.34
N PHE A 461 17.73 23.44 -12.02
CA PHE A 461 16.86 24.07 -11.03
C PHE A 461 17.46 25.38 -10.45
N ALA A 462 18.63 25.82 -10.93
CA ALA A 462 19.27 27.07 -10.51
C ALA A 462 18.55 28.31 -11.08
N MET A 463 17.30 28.53 -10.64
CA MET A 463 16.38 29.52 -11.22
C MET A 463 16.92 30.95 -11.19
N GLU A 464 17.63 31.35 -10.14
CA GLU A 464 18.23 32.70 -10.05
C GLU A 464 19.17 32.99 -11.24
N LYS A 465 19.96 32.00 -11.64
CA LYS A 465 20.90 32.10 -12.77
C LYS A 465 20.18 31.90 -14.11
N ARG A 466 19.29 30.90 -14.18
CA ARG A 466 18.63 30.52 -15.44
C ARG A 466 17.61 31.56 -15.90
N LEU A 467 16.93 32.27 -14.99
CA LEU A 467 15.96 33.31 -15.36
C LEU A 467 16.57 34.54 -16.04
N THR A 468 17.88 34.75 -15.92
CA THR A 468 18.62 35.82 -16.58
C THR A 468 19.34 35.37 -17.86
N SER A 469 19.17 34.11 -18.29
CA SER A 469 19.82 33.59 -19.50
C SER A 469 19.13 34.09 -20.78
N SER A 470 19.82 33.96 -21.92
CA SER A 470 19.23 34.20 -23.25
C SER A 470 18.05 33.27 -23.51
N LEU A 471 18.16 32.00 -23.11
CA LEU A 471 17.09 31.02 -23.26
C LEU A 471 15.81 31.44 -22.53
N ALA A 472 15.93 32.07 -21.35
CA ALA A 472 14.76 32.59 -20.64
C ALA A 472 14.07 33.72 -21.41
N GLU A 473 14.82 34.60 -22.07
CA GLU A 473 14.27 35.64 -22.95
C GLU A 473 13.61 35.05 -24.20
N ASP A 474 14.21 34.00 -24.77
CA ASP A 474 13.62 33.29 -25.91
C ASP A 474 12.29 32.63 -25.53
N TYR A 475 12.23 31.98 -24.36
CA TYR A 475 10.97 31.45 -23.82
C TYR A 475 9.95 32.56 -23.55
N ARG A 476 10.33 33.68 -22.94
CA ARG A 476 9.42 34.83 -22.73
C ARG A 476 8.85 35.31 -24.06
N LYS A 477 9.70 35.44 -25.08
CA LYS A 477 9.29 35.89 -26.42
C LYS A 477 8.31 34.90 -27.06
N GLN A 478 8.60 33.60 -27.00
CA GLN A 478 7.73 32.56 -27.52
C GLN A 478 6.37 32.57 -26.83
N ILE A 479 6.36 32.54 -25.49
CA ILE A 479 5.13 32.49 -24.68
C ILE A 479 4.29 33.75 -24.88
N ARG A 480 4.90 34.94 -24.86
CA ARG A 480 4.19 36.20 -25.17
C ARG A 480 3.62 36.21 -26.57
N GLY A 481 4.33 35.63 -27.55
CA GLY A 481 3.83 35.46 -28.90
C GLY A 481 2.55 34.64 -28.96
N VAL A 482 2.48 33.54 -28.21
CA VAL A 482 1.26 32.72 -28.11
C VAL A 482 0.14 33.47 -27.41
N LEU A 483 0.41 34.07 -26.25
CA LEU A 483 -0.59 34.85 -25.52
C LEU A 483 -1.17 36.00 -26.36
N ALA A 484 -0.35 36.66 -27.17
CA ALA A 484 -0.78 37.75 -28.06
C ALA A 484 -1.51 37.26 -29.33
N SER A 485 -1.43 35.97 -29.66
CA SER A 485 -2.12 35.38 -30.80
C SER A 485 -3.57 34.97 -30.51
N GLU A 486 -3.96 35.00 -29.24
CA GLU A 486 -5.29 34.71 -28.75
C GLU A 486 -5.95 35.99 -28.22
N GLU A 487 -7.28 36.06 -28.27
CA GLU A 487 -8.01 37.14 -27.62
C GLU A 487 -7.88 36.97 -26.09
N PRO A 488 -7.52 38.02 -25.31
CA PRO A 488 -7.32 37.88 -23.87
C PRO A 488 -8.50 37.25 -23.11
N GLU A 489 -9.72 37.48 -23.58
CA GLU A 489 -10.98 36.95 -23.03
C GLU A 489 -11.19 35.46 -23.31
N THR A 490 -10.50 34.88 -24.29
CA THR A 490 -10.58 33.44 -24.59
C THR A 490 -9.60 32.62 -23.77
N ILE A 491 -8.68 33.23 -23.02
CA ILE A 491 -7.72 32.52 -22.17
C ILE A 491 -8.27 32.44 -20.74
N GLY A 492 -8.58 31.22 -20.30
CA GLY A 492 -9.20 30.93 -19.01
C GLY A 492 -8.22 30.70 -17.84
N GLY A 493 -7.05 30.14 -18.12
CA GLY A 493 -6.10 29.72 -17.10
C GLY A 493 -4.95 28.88 -17.67
N LEU A 494 -3.92 28.64 -16.86
CA LEU A 494 -2.84 27.69 -17.12
C LEU A 494 -3.08 26.41 -16.29
N LEU A 495 -2.96 25.24 -16.92
CA LEU A 495 -2.93 23.93 -16.27
C LEU A 495 -1.67 23.17 -16.70
N MET A 496 -0.85 22.73 -15.75
CA MET A 496 0.35 21.96 -16.07
C MET A 496 0.75 20.95 -14.98
N GLU A 497 1.31 19.83 -15.40
CA GLU A 497 2.09 18.94 -14.53
C GLU A 497 3.49 19.55 -14.31
N PRO A 498 3.89 19.90 -13.07
CA PRO A 498 5.19 20.52 -12.82
C PRO A 498 6.31 19.49 -12.86
N VAL A 499 7.43 19.84 -13.50
CA VAL A 499 8.69 19.07 -13.67
C VAL A 499 8.58 17.80 -14.52
N LEU A 500 7.55 16.97 -14.33
CA LEU A 500 7.44 15.65 -14.95
C LEU A 500 6.00 15.34 -15.39
N GLN A 501 5.81 15.13 -16.69
CA GLN A 501 4.56 14.59 -17.25
C GLN A 501 4.57 13.06 -17.11
N GLY A 502 3.70 12.54 -16.24
CA GLY A 502 3.71 11.12 -15.87
C GLY A 502 3.21 10.23 -17.00
N ALA A 503 1.92 10.38 -17.35
CA ALA A 503 1.26 9.54 -18.34
C ALA A 503 1.69 9.82 -19.79
N GLY A 504 2.23 11.02 -20.06
CA GLY A 504 2.89 11.37 -21.32
C GLY A 504 4.20 10.63 -21.59
N GLY A 505 4.63 9.73 -20.68
CA GLY A 505 5.80 8.87 -20.87
C GLY A 505 7.01 9.26 -20.01
N MET A 506 6.78 9.74 -18.78
CA MET A 506 7.84 10.20 -17.88
C MET A 506 8.71 11.29 -18.52
N ARG A 507 8.07 12.26 -19.19
CA ARG A 507 8.74 13.36 -19.88
C ARG A 507 9.10 14.45 -18.87
N PHE A 508 10.39 14.61 -18.58
CA PHE A 508 10.85 15.76 -17.81
C PHE A 508 10.76 17.01 -18.67
N ILE A 509 10.14 18.05 -18.13
CA ILE A 509 10.01 19.35 -18.79
C ILE A 509 11.09 20.27 -18.23
N ASP A 510 11.62 21.16 -19.08
CA ASP A 510 12.59 22.15 -18.61
C ASP A 510 11.98 23.02 -17.49
N PRO A 511 12.54 22.99 -16.26
CA PRO A 511 12.07 23.81 -15.15
C PRO A 511 12.02 25.30 -15.49
N LEU A 512 12.98 25.80 -16.28
CA LEU A 512 13.04 27.20 -16.69
C LEU A 512 11.81 27.57 -17.55
N TYR A 513 11.44 26.72 -18.50
CA TYR A 513 10.30 26.96 -19.37
C TYR A 513 9.01 27.07 -18.57
N GLN A 514 8.74 26.12 -17.66
CA GLN A 514 7.54 26.12 -16.84
C GLN A 514 7.49 27.32 -15.89
N ARG A 515 8.63 27.71 -15.31
CA ARG A 515 8.74 28.92 -14.51
C ARG A 515 8.40 30.17 -15.31
N VAL A 516 9.00 30.34 -16.49
CA VAL A 516 8.72 31.49 -17.37
C VAL A 516 7.25 31.49 -17.80
N LEU A 517 6.67 30.33 -18.13
CA LEU A 517 5.26 30.20 -18.52
C LEU A 517 4.32 30.64 -17.40
N ALA A 518 4.54 30.17 -16.17
CA ALA A 518 3.75 30.59 -15.02
C ALA A 518 3.88 32.09 -14.75
N ASP A 519 5.11 32.62 -14.77
CA ASP A 519 5.36 34.05 -14.53
C ASP A 519 4.65 34.94 -15.58
N GLU A 520 4.72 34.57 -16.86
CA GLU A 520 4.04 35.32 -17.93
C GLU A 520 2.52 35.18 -17.87
N CYS A 521 1.97 34.02 -17.48
CA CYS A 521 0.53 33.88 -17.23
C CYS A 521 0.06 34.79 -16.08
N GLN A 522 0.74 34.75 -14.93
CA GLN A 522 0.38 35.55 -13.76
C GLN A 522 0.50 37.05 -14.04
N ARG A 523 1.53 37.49 -14.78
CA ARG A 523 1.69 38.89 -15.21
C ARG A 523 0.52 39.40 -16.07
N ASN A 524 -0.17 38.50 -16.77
CA ASN A 524 -1.33 38.81 -17.61
C ASN A 524 -2.68 38.50 -16.91
N GLY A 525 -2.66 38.28 -15.59
CA GLY A 525 -3.85 37.97 -14.80
C GLY A 525 -4.50 36.63 -15.17
N ILE A 526 -3.73 35.69 -15.73
CA ILE A 526 -4.19 34.35 -16.07
C ILE A 526 -3.89 33.46 -14.85
N PRO A 527 -4.90 32.89 -14.16
CA PRO A 527 -4.65 32.07 -12.99
C PRO A 527 -3.88 30.78 -13.34
N VAL A 528 -2.97 30.39 -12.46
CA VAL A 528 -2.09 29.23 -12.63
C VAL A 528 -2.54 28.08 -11.74
N MET A 529 -2.89 26.98 -12.38
CA MET A 529 -3.15 25.70 -11.76
C MET A 529 -2.00 24.72 -12.01
N VAL A 530 -1.51 24.09 -10.94
CA VAL A 530 -0.54 22.99 -11.04
C VAL A 530 -1.18 21.66 -10.67
N ASP A 531 -1.00 20.68 -11.53
CA ASP A 531 -1.42 19.31 -11.29
C ASP A 531 -0.29 18.53 -10.61
N GLU A 532 -0.32 18.50 -9.28
CA GLU A 532 0.62 17.72 -8.45
C GLU A 532 0.04 16.37 -8.02
N VAL A 533 -0.98 15.87 -8.71
CA VAL A 533 -1.55 14.54 -8.46
C VAL A 533 -0.49 13.46 -8.64
N PHE A 534 0.43 13.63 -9.58
CA PHE A 534 1.55 12.71 -9.77
C PHE A 534 2.81 13.12 -9.00
N THR A 535 3.22 14.38 -9.08
CA THR A 535 4.54 14.84 -8.63
C THR A 535 4.61 15.29 -7.18
N GLY A 536 3.46 15.59 -6.57
CA GLY A 536 3.40 16.04 -5.19
C GLY A 536 3.77 14.96 -4.18
N LEU A 537 3.98 15.39 -2.94
CA LEU A 537 4.17 14.54 -1.76
C LEU A 537 5.34 13.57 -1.90
N TRP A 538 6.53 14.10 -2.14
CA TRP A 538 7.81 13.38 -2.16
C TRP A 538 8.09 12.49 -3.36
N ARG A 539 7.19 12.41 -4.36
CA ARG A 539 7.44 11.60 -5.57
C ARG A 539 8.78 11.93 -6.24
N LEU A 540 9.11 13.23 -6.31
CA LEU A 540 10.35 13.72 -6.91
C LEU A 540 11.44 14.07 -5.87
N GLY A 541 11.29 13.60 -4.63
CA GLY A 541 12.21 13.91 -3.54
C GLY A 541 11.98 15.26 -2.85
N ALA A 542 10.89 15.95 -3.17
CA ALA A 542 10.45 17.19 -2.52
C ALA A 542 8.95 17.12 -2.15
N PRO A 543 8.49 17.87 -1.13
CA PRO A 543 7.07 17.90 -0.77
C PRO A 543 6.17 18.36 -1.91
N SER A 544 6.66 19.30 -2.72
CA SER A 544 5.93 19.85 -3.87
C SER A 544 6.88 20.20 -5.01
N ALA A 545 6.47 19.88 -6.24
CA ALA A 545 7.24 20.17 -7.45
C ALA A 545 7.13 21.65 -7.88
N SER A 546 6.01 22.34 -7.61
CA SER A 546 5.91 23.78 -7.82
C SER A 546 6.90 24.57 -6.95
N GLN A 547 7.19 24.09 -5.74
CA GLN A 547 8.27 24.65 -4.91
C GLN A 547 9.65 24.48 -5.57
N MET A 548 9.91 23.33 -6.23
CA MET A 548 11.16 23.12 -6.99
C MET A 548 11.29 24.11 -8.16
N LEU A 549 10.16 24.50 -8.77
CA LEU A 549 10.12 25.51 -9.84
C LEU A 549 10.17 26.95 -9.31
N GLY A 550 10.04 27.17 -7.99
CA GLY A 550 9.92 28.49 -7.40
C GLY A 550 8.60 29.22 -7.72
N ILE A 551 7.56 28.48 -8.12
CA ILE A 551 6.26 29.00 -8.51
C ILE A 551 5.31 28.99 -7.31
N LYS A 552 4.52 30.05 -7.18
CA LYS A 552 3.35 30.09 -6.29
C LYS A 552 2.10 29.96 -7.16
N PRO A 553 1.49 28.78 -7.25
CA PRO A 553 0.27 28.62 -8.03
C PRO A 553 -0.90 29.32 -7.34
N ASP A 554 -1.99 29.53 -8.09
CA ASP A 554 -3.27 29.97 -7.54
C ASP A 554 -4.11 28.79 -7.06
N VAL A 555 -3.95 27.64 -7.72
CA VAL A 555 -4.65 26.38 -7.44
C VAL A 555 -3.69 25.20 -7.62
N ALA A 556 -3.79 24.17 -6.78
CA ALA A 556 -3.01 22.94 -6.93
C ALA A 556 -3.83 21.70 -6.57
N ALA A 557 -3.73 20.64 -7.39
CA ALA A 557 -4.40 19.37 -7.14
C ALA A 557 -3.42 18.32 -6.59
N PHE A 558 -3.84 17.54 -5.59
CA PHE A 558 -3.08 16.43 -5.01
C PHE A 558 -3.96 15.19 -4.82
N ALA A 559 -3.42 14.00 -5.10
CA ALA A 559 -4.07 12.71 -4.84
C ALA A 559 -2.97 11.63 -4.67
N LYS A 560 -3.20 10.40 -5.14
CA LYS A 560 -2.22 9.30 -5.19
C LYS A 560 -1.46 9.10 -3.87
N LEU A 561 -0.23 9.61 -3.75
CA LEU A 561 0.61 9.52 -2.55
C LEU A 561 -0.03 10.15 -1.30
N LEU A 562 -1.06 11.01 -1.47
CA LEU A 562 -1.81 11.64 -0.38
C LEU A 562 -2.24 10.67 0.72
N THR A 563 -2.64 9.46 0.34
CA THR A 563 -3.11 8.42 1.27
C THR A 563 -2.11 7.27 1.41
N GLY A 564 -0.88 7.45 0.90
CA GLY A 564 0.16 6.42 0.88
C GLY A 564 -0.21 5.18 0.06
N GLY A 565 -1.22 5.26 -0.82
CA GLY A 565 -1.72 4.13 -1.61
C GLY A 565 -2.75 3.26 -0.91
N LEU A 566 -3.31 3.68 0.22
CA LEU A 566 -4.29 2.88 0.98
C LEU A 566 -5.73 3.00 0.48
N LEU A 567 -6.19 4.22 0.20
CA LEU A 567 -7.58 4.53 -0.16
C LEU A 567 -7.65 5.75 -1.09
N PRO A 568 -8.68 5.89 -1.94
CA PRO A 568 -8.84 7.07 -2.78
C PRO A 568 -9.20 8.29 -1.92
N LEU A 569 -8.46 9.37 -2.12
CA LEU A 569 -8.77 10.72 -1.65
C LEU A 569 -7.98 11.70 -2.52
N SER A 570 -8.54 12.87 -2.73
CA SER A 570 -7.84 13.97 -3.38
C SER A 570 -8.23 15.31 -2.76
N VAL A 571 -7.40 16.31 -2.99
CA VAL A 571 -7.61 17.67 -2.52
C VAL A 571 -7.21 18.65 -3.60
N THR A 572 -7.90 19.78 -3.63
CA THR A 572 -7.57 20.97 -4.42
C THR A 572 -7.28 22.10 -3.46
N LEU A 573 -6.03 22.53 -3.37
CA LEU A 573 -5.64 23.72 -2.62
C LEU A 573 -5.89 24.96 -3.47
N ALA A 574 -6.28 26.05 -2.82
CA ALA A 574 -6.52 27.34 -3.46
C ALA A 574 -6.00 28.50 -2.60
N SER A 575 -5.56 29.57 -3.26
CA SER A 575 -5.26 30.84 -2.62
C SER A 575 -6.53 31.52 -2.10
N ASP A 576 -6.39 32.42 -1.13
CA ASP A 576 -7.51 33.24 -0.65
C ASP A 576 -8.14 34.10 -1.76
N GLU A 577 -7.35 34.56 -2.75
CA GLU A 577 -7.87 35.32 -3.90
C GLU A 577 -8.82 34.48 -4.77
N ILE A 578 -8.51 33.19 -4.98
CA ILE A 578 -9.41 32.26 -5.66
C ILE A 578 -10.68 32.04 -4.83
N PHE A 579 -10.54 31.84 -3.52
CA PHE A 579 -11.70 31.60 -2.65
C PHE A 579 -12.68 32.79 -2.65
N LYS A 580 -12.16 34.01 -2.55
CA LYS A 580 -12.96 35.24 -2.47
C LYS A 580 -13.89 35.48 -3.65
N VAL A 581 -13.60 34.94 -4.84
CA VAL A 581 -14.51 35.09 -6.00
C VAL A 581 -15.80 34.27 -5.89
N PHE A 582 -15.87 33.33 -4.95
CA PHE A 582 -17.04 32.48 -4.69
C PHE A 582 -17.91 32.94 -3.52
N GLU A 583 -17.47 33.94 -2.75
CA GLU A 583 -18.31 34.52 -1.69
C GLU A 583 -19.65 35.04 -2.27
N VAL A 584 -20.74 34.88 -1.53
CA VAL A 584 -22.01 35.50 -1.88
C VAL A 584 -22.01 36.91 -1.30
N THR A 585 -22.40 37.91 -2.09
CA THR A 585 -22.62 39.28 -1.60
C THR A 585 -23.95 39.42 -0.87
#